data_AF-A0A3M1GZB6-F1
#
_entry.id   AF-A0A3M1GZB6-F1
#
_cell.length_a   1.000
_cell.length_b   1.000
_cell.length_c   1.000
_cell.angle_alpha   90.00
_cell.angle_beta   90.00
_cell.angle_gamma   90.00
#
_symmetry.space_group_name_H-M   'P 1'
#
loop_
_entity.id
_entity.type
_entity.pdbx_description
1 polymer ?
#
loop_
_entity_poly.entity_id
_entity_poly.type
_entity_poly.pdbx_seq_one_letter_code
_entity_poly.pdbx_strand_id
1 'polypeptide(L)'
;FIPFRLDTESHAPERGRLTDHIPRDRDALAAFDAYREGYLAFVDGGDPHAALAHLRRACALQPRQALYHKVAALLAIRTGDYAAAERSLARALELGHPDPERVEAFRLWHGRALDLLGRREEALAAYRRVLEAQAVDPGVRAAARRGLRRPYPPRRARRVPIEFAKADVVRP
;
A
#
# COMPACT_ATOMS: atom_id res chain seq x y z
N PHE A 1 30.86 18.23 0.96
CA PHE A 1 31.32 16.87 1.22
C PHE A 1 32.26 16.46 0.10
N ILE A 2 33.50 16.08 0.40
CA ILE A 2 34.46 15.53 -0.57
C ILE A 2 34.36 14.00 -0.46
N PRO A 3 34.07 13.26 -1.53
CA PRO A 3 33.93 11.80 -1.46
C PRO A 3 35.19 11.16 -0.87
N PHE A 4 35.01 10.10 -0.08
CA PHE A 4 36.08 9.32 0.53
C PHE A 4 36.12 7.93 -0.08
N ARG A 5 37.32 7.43 -0.37
CA ARG A 5 37.56 6.08 -0.89
C ARG A 5 37.91 5.14 0.25
N LEU A 6 37.12 4.09 0.42
CA LEU A 6 37.36 3.05 1.42
C LEU A 6 38.51 2.12 1.03
N ASP A 7 38.79 2.00 -0.26
CA ASP A 7 39.86 1.17 -0.81
C ASP A 7 41.26 1.80 -0.65
N THR A 8 41.34 3.12 -0.67
CA THR A 8 42.61 3.88 -0.59
C THR A 8 42.71 4.74 0.66
N GLU A 9 41.70 4.67 1.53
CA GLU A 9 41.55 5.49 2.75
C GLU A 9 41.85 6.98 2.53
N SER A 10 41.42 7.52 1.39
CA SER A 10 41.79 8.88 0.97
C SER A 10 40.63 9.63 0.31
N HIS A 11 40.73 10.96 0.30
CA HIS A 11 39.76 11.81 -0.37
C HIS A 11 39.90 11.70 -1.90
N ALA A 12 38.76 11.57 -2.58
CA ALA A 12 38.66 11.36 -4.02
C ALA A 12 37.84 12.47 -4.69
N PRO A 13 38.41 13.69 -4.81
CA PRO A 13 37.72 14.84 -5.41
C PRO A 13 37.37 14.63 -6.89
N GLU A 14 38.06 13.71 -7.58
CA GLU A 14 37.78 13.31 -8.97
C GLU A 14 36.43 12.60 -9.13
N ARG A 15 35.89 12.03 -8.05
CA ARG A 15 34.54 11.43 -8.05
C ARG A 15 33.42 12.49 -8.05
N GLY A 16 33.78 13.77 -8.20
CA GLY A 16 32.87 14.90 -8.20
C GLY A 16 32.36 15.26 -6.79
N ARG A 17 31.41 16.19 -6.70
CA ARG A 17 30.60 16.28 -5.48
C ARG A 17 29.67 15.06 -5.47
N LEU A 18 29.53 14.42 -4.32
CA LEU A 18 28.25 13.82 -3.95
C LEU A 18 27.25 14.97 -3.85
N THR A 19 26.79 15.42 -5.00
CA THR A 19 25.56 16.17 -5.09
C THR A 19 24.50 15.22 -4.60
N ASP A 20 23.82 15.64 -3.54
CA ASP A 20 22.55 15.07 -3.12
C ASP A 20 21.52 15.36 -4.22
N HIS A 21 21.78 14.87 -5.44
CA HIS A 21 20.82 14.79 -6.53
C HIS A 21 19.95 13.57 -6.26
N ILE A 22 19.39 13.51 -5.06
CA ILE A 22 18.02 13.08 -4.92
C ILE A 22 17.26 14.09 -5.77
N PRO A 23 16.64 13.70 -6.90
CA PRO A 23 15.67 14.57 -7.52
C PRO A 23 14.62 14.80 -6.43
N ARG A 24 14.63 15.98 -5.81
CA ARG A 24 13.57 16.38 -4.88
C ARG A 24 12.36 16.65 -5.75
N ASP A 25 11.76 15.57 -6.24
CA ASP A 25 10.45 15.59 -6.85
C ASP A 25 9.53 16.19 -5.78
N ARG A 26 9.16 17.44 -6.01
CA ARG A 26 8.31 18.21 -5.10
C ARG A 26 7.00 17.47 -4.86
N ASP A 27 6.53 16.72 -5.85
CA ASP A 27 5.31 15.92 -5.74
C ASP A 27 5.56 14.65 -4.93
N ALA A 28 6.74 14.01 -5.03
CA ALA A 28 7.11 12.90 -4.16
C ALA A 28 7.18 13.32 -2.68
N LEU A 29 7.81 14.45 -2.38
CA LEU A 29 7.87 14.99 -1.02
C LEU A 29 6.47 15.35 -0.51
N ALA A 30 5.68 16.07 -1.31
CA ALA A 30 4.31 16.42 -0.94
C ALA A 30 3.41 15.19 -0.78
N ALA A 31 3.63 14.13 -1.56
CA ALA A 31 2.89 12.88 -1.43
C ALA A 31 3.26 12.15 -0.14
N PHE A 32 4.54 12.15 0.22
CA PHE A 32 5.01 11.60 1.48
C PHE A 32 4.46 12.36 2.68
N ASP A 33 4.46 13.70 2.63
CA ASP A 33 3.87 14.54 3.67
C ASP A 33 2.37 14.28 3.80
N ALA A 34 1.64 14.23 2.69
CA ALA A 34 0.21 13.87 2.70
C ALA A 34 0.00 12.46 3.27
N TYR A 35 0.84 11.49 2.93
CA TYR A 35 0.75 10.15 3.51
C TYR A 35 0.94 10.16 5.03
N ARG A 36 1.92 10.92 5.51
CA ARG A 36 2.21 11.10 6.95
C ARG A 36 1.06 11.79 7.67
N GLU A 37 0.50 12.86 7.10
CA GLU A 37 -0.69 13.51 7.66
C GLU A 37 -1.87 12.55 7.76
N GLY A 38 -2.07 11.69 6.76
CA GLY A 38 -3.08 10.63 6.80
C GLY A 38 -2.85 9.62 7.92
N TYR A 39 -1.59 9.26 8.19
CA TYR A 39 -1.23 8.42 9.33
C TYR A 39 -1.56 9.08 10.67
N LEU A 40 -1.15 10.35 10.84
CA LEU A 40 -1.42 11.11 12.07
C LEU A 40 -2.91 11.28 12.31
N ALA A 41 -3.69 11.64 11.28
CA ALA A 41 -5.14 11.73 11.37
C ALA A 41 -5.79 10.42 11.81
N PHE A 42 -5.24 9.27 11.37
CA PHE A 42 -5.73 7.96 11.76
C PHE A 42 -5.36 7.57 13.20
N VAL A 43 -4.13 7.87 13.65
CA VAL A 43 -3.65 7.48 14.99
C VAL A 43 -4.14 8.43 16.07
N ASP A 44 -4.00 9.74 15.87
CA ASP A 44 -4.30 10.75 16.88
C ASP A 44 -5.80 11.08 16.91
N GLY A 45 -6.40 11.19 15.73
CA GLY A 45 -7.83 11.55 15.59
C GLY A 45 -8.77 10.35 15.56
N GLY A 46 -8.25 9.14 15.29
CA GLY A 46 -9.09 7.96 15.06
C GLY A 46 -10.05 8.12 13.88
N ASP A 47 -9.85 9.14 13.03
CA ASP A 47 -10.79 9.54 11.97
C ASP A 47 -10.34 8.94 10.63
N PRO A 48 -10.96 7.83 10.19
CA PRO A 48 -10.62 7.21 8.91
C PRO A 48 -11.05 8.06 7.69
N HIS A 49 -12.00 9.00 7.85
CA HIS A 49 -12.40 9.90 6.77
C HIS A 49 -11.35 10.98 6.52
N ALA A 50 -10.86 11.62 7.59
CA ALA A 50 -9.75 12.56 7.49
C ALA A 50 -8.50 11.89 6.91
N ALA A 51 -8.14 10.71 7.41
CA ALA A 51 -7.01 9.93 6.89
C ALA A 51 -7.16 9.61 5.39
N LEU A 52 -8.37 9.24 4.93
CA LEU A 52 -8.64 8.96 3.53
C LEU A 52 -8.48 10.19 2.63
N ALA A 53 -8.83 11.38 3.11
CA ALA A 53 -8.64 12.63 2.35
C ALA A 53 -7.15 12.90 2.08
N HIS A 54 -6.30 12.76 3.10
CA HIS A 54 -4.86 12.87 2.94
C HIS A 54 -4.28 11.78 2.02
N LEU A 55 -4.77 10.54 2.11
CA LEU A 55 -4.36 9.45 1.22
C LEU A 55 -4.75 9.69 -0.25
N ARG A 56 -5.90 10.29 -0.51
CA ARG A 56 -6.30 10.69 -1.87
C ARG A 56 -5.35 11.72 -2.46
N ARG A 57 -4.90 12.68 -1.65
CA ARG A 57 -3.87 13.65 -2.05
C ARG A 57 -2.54 12.97 -2.35
N ALA A 58 -2.09 12.04 -1.50
CA ALA A 58 -0.88 11.26 -1.75
C ALA A 58 -0.97 10.45 -3.06
N CYS A 59 -2.11 9.81 -3.32
CA CYS A 59 -2.34 9.07 -4.58
C CYS A 59 -2.37 9.99 -5.81
N ALA A 60 -2.87 11.23 -5.68
CA ALA A 60 -2.90 12.19 -6.80
C ALA A 60 -1.50 12.69 -7.15
N LEU A 61 -0.66 12.92 -6.14
CA LEU A 61 0.72 13.38 -6.30
C LEU A 61 1.65 12.26 -6.78
N GLN A 62 1.41 11.02 -6.37
CA GLN A 62 2.18 9.84 -6.77
C GLN A 62 1.25 8.71 -7.26
N PRO A 63 0.66 8.84 -8.46
CA PRO A 63 -0.35 7.90 -8.97
C PRO A 63 0.20 6.50 -9.27
N ARG A 64 1.52 6.35 -9.34
CA ARG A 64 2.21 5.07 -9.57
C ARG A 64 2.66 4.39 -8.27
N GLN A 65 2.38 4.97 -7.12
CA GLN A 65 2.75 4.39 -5.83
C GLN A 65 1.68 3.41 -5.33
N ALA A 66 1.87 2.11 -5.58
CA ALA A 66 0.90 1.06 -5.27
C ALA A 66 0.50 1.02 -3.78
N LEU A 67 1.43 1.33 -2.88
CA LEU A 67 1.17 1.31 -1.44
C LEU A 67 0.17 2.39 -1.00
N TYR A 68 0.19 3.56 -1.63
CA TYR A 68 -0.79 4.62 -1.33
C TYR A 68 -2.20 4.16 -1.70
N HIS A 69 -2.36 3.56 -2.88
CA HIS A 69 -3.63 2.97 -3.30
C HIS A 69 -4.08 1.85 -2.37
N LYS A 70 -3.19 0.96 -1.93
CA LYS A 70 -3.52 -0.09 -0.95
C LYS A 70 -4.01 0.50 0.37
N VAL A 71 -3.33 1.50 0.94
CA VAL A 71 -3.74 2.08 2.23
C VAL A 71 -5.05 2.86 2.09
N ALA A 72 -5.23 3.62 1.02
CA ALA A 72 -6.50 4.28 0.70
C ALA A 72 -7.64 3.26 0.63
N ALA A 73 -7.42 2.10 0.01
CA ALA A 73 -8.42 1.06 -0.07
C ALA A 73 -8.78 0.45 1.28
N LEU A 74 -7.81 0.22 2.16
CA LEU A 74 -8.10 -0.30 3.50
C LEU A 74 -8.92 0.69 4.34
N LEU A 75 -8.61 1.99 4.23
CA LEU A 75 -9.41 3.04 4.86
C LEU A 75 -10.83 3.05 4.29
N ALA A 76 -10.98 2.94 2.97
CA ALA A 76 -12.28 2.86 2.31
C ALA A 76 -13.10 1.62 2.74
N ILE A 77 -12.46 0.46 2.92
CA ILE A 77 -13.11 -0.72 3.53
C ILE A 77 -13.60 -0.40 4.94
N ARG A 78 -12.80 0.31 5.73
CA ARG A 78 -13.15 0.64 7.12
C ARG A 78 -14.31 1.64 7.21
N THR A 79 -14.38 2.60 6.29
CA THR A 79 -15.47 3.60 6.21
C THR A 79 -16.72 3.10 5.48
N GLY A 80 -16.64 1.96 4.78
CA GLY A 80 -17.77 1.35 4.09
C GLY A 80 -17.88 1.68 2.60
N ASP A 81 -16.95 2.47 2.05
CA ASP A 81 -16.89 2.72 0.60
C ASP A 81 -16.16 1.58 -0.11
N TYR A 82 -16.86 0.44 -0.23
CA TYR A 82 -16.31 -0.77 -0.83
C TYR A 82 -16.03 -0.62 -2.32
N ALA A 83 -16.76 0.27 -3.01
CA ALA A 83 -16.54 0.57 -4.41
C ALA A 83 -15.23 1.34 -4.62
N ALA A 84 -14.93 2.34 -3.79
CA ALA A 84 -13.63 3.01 -3.81
C ALA A 84 -12.49 2.05 -3.44
N ALA A 85 -12.71 1.19 -2.43
CA ALA A 85 -11.72 0.20 -2.05
C ALA A 85 -11.35 -0.74 -3.21
N GLU A 86 -12.34 -1.26 -3.92
CA GLU A 86 -12.14 -2.15 -5.06
C GLU A 86 -11.31 -1.47 -6.16
N ARG A 87 -11.68 -0.24 -6.57
CA ARG A 87 -10.92 0.53 -7.57
C ARG A 87 -9.47 0.78 -7.15
N SER A 88 -9.25 1.18 -5.90
CA SER A 88 -7.91 1.43 -5.39
C SER A 88 -7.07 0.14 -5.29
N LEU A 89 -7.65 -0.98 -4.92
CA LEU A 89 -6.95 -2.27 -4.89
C LEU A 89 -6.66 -2.81 -6.30
N ALA A 90 -7.59 -2.65 -7.24
CA ALA A 90 -7.36 -2.95 -8.64
C ALA A 90 -6.16 -2.14 -9.18
N ARG A 91 -6.12 -0.84 -8.86
CA ARG A 91 -4.97 0.00 -9.23
C ARG A 91 -3.66 -0.44 -8.57
N ALA A 92 -3.69 -0.81 -7.29
CA ALA A 92 -2.50 -1.33 -6.61
C ALA A 92 -1.99 -2.64 -7.24
N LEU A 93 -2.89 -3.50 -7.71
CA LEU A 93 -2.56 -4.74 -8.41
C LEU A 93 -1.98 -4.48 -9.80
N GLU A 94 -2.52 -3.52 -10.56
CA GLU A 94 -1.99 -3.10 -11.86
C GLU A 94 -0.56 -2.55 -11.75
N LEU A 95 -0.30 -1.77 -10.69
CA LEU A 95 1.01 -1.17 -10.44
C LEU A 95 2.04 -2.19 -9.93
N GLY A 96 1.58 -3.23 -9.24
CA GLY A 96 2.43 -4.27 -8.65
C GLY A 96 3.28 -3.77 -7.49
N HIS A 97 4.23 -4.60 -7.07
CA HIS A 97 5.22 -4.28 -6.05
C HIS A 97 6.46 -5.18 -6.22
N PRO A 98 7.69 -4.69 -5.95
CA PRO A 98 8.91 -5.51 -6.07
C PRO A 98 8.90 -6.79 -5.21
N ASP A 99 8.31 -6.69 -4.02
CA ASP A 99 8.00 -7.83 -3.14
C ASP A 99 6.69 -8.52 -3.59
N PRO A 100 6.74 -9.77 -4.13
CA PRO A 100 5.57 -10.49 -4.61
C PRO A 100 4.54 -10.79 -3.53
N GLU A 101 4.97 -10.99 -2.27
CA GLU A 101 4.03 -11.29 -1.19
C GLU A 101 3.10 -10.12 -0.90
N ARG A 102 3.56 -8.89 -1.14
CA ARG A 102 2.70 -7.68 -1.06
C ARG A 102 1.65 -7.66 -2.17
N VAL A 103 2.00 -8.08 -3.38
CA VAL A 103 1.04 -8.19 -4.49
C VAL A 103 -0.07 -9.19 -4.11
N GLU A 104 0.30 -10.31 -3.49
CA GLU A 104 -0.68 -11.29 -3.00
C GLU A 104 -1.54 -10.76 -1.86
N ALA A 105 -0.96 -9.94 -0.98
CA ALA A 105 -1.73 -9.23 0.03
C ALA A 105 -2.75 -8.24 -0.59
N PHE A 106 -2.37 -7.52 -1.66
CA PHE A 106 -3.29 -6.66 -2.40
C PHE A 106 -4.41 -7.49 -3.01
N ARG A 107 -4.09 -8.64 -3.60
CA ARG A 107 -5.08 -9.55 -4.22
C ARG A 107 -6.06 -10.11 -3.20
N LEU A 108 -5.57 -10.48 -2.02
CA LEU A 108 -6.43 -10.89 -0.91
C LEU A 108 -7.42 -9.79 -0.51
N TRP A 109 -6.95 -8.56 -0.36
CA TRP A 109 -7.82 -7.44 0.01
C TRP A 109 -8.79 -7.06 -1.10
N HIS A 110 -8.40 -7.19 -2.36
CA HIS A 110 -9.29 -7.01 -3.51
C HIS A 110 -10.44 -8.02 -3.47
N GLY A 111 -10.14 -9.30 -3.24
CA GLY A 111 -11.17 -10.34 -3.03
C GLY A 111 -12.12 -10.02 -1.86
N ARG A 112 -11.61 -9.43 -0.77
CA ARG A 112 -12.47 -9.00 0.35
C ARG A 112 -13.36 -7.82 0.00
N ALA A 113 -12.86 -6.86 -0.77
CA ALA A 113 -13.67 -5.74 -1.26
C ALA A 113 -14.80 -6.25 -2.18
N LEU A 114 -14.50 -7.22 -3.05
CA LEU A 114 -15.48 -7.87 -3.90
C LEU A 114 -16.56 -8.62 -3.11
N ASP A 115 -16.18 -9.37 -2.06
CA ASP A 115 -17.15 -9.99 -1.15
C ASP A 115 -18.08 -8.96 -0.50
N LEU A 116 -17.53 -7.82 -0.05
CA LEU A 116 -18.30 -6.73 0.58
C LEU A 116 -19.23 -6.03 -0.43
N LEU A 117 -18.90 -6.07 -1.72
CA LEU A 117 -19.75 -5.61 -2.83
C LEU A 117 -20.77 -6.66 -3.29
N GLY A 118 -20.79 -7.86 -2.70
CA GLY A 118 -21.65 -8.96 -3.15
C GLY A 118 -21.17 -9.65 -4.44
N ARG A 119 -20.01 -9.28 -4.98
CA ARG A 119 -19.40 -9.84 -6.19
C ARG A 119 -18.64 -11.12 -5.86
N ARG A 120 -19.37 -12.13 -5.38
CA ARG A 120 -18.80 -13.34 -4.77
C ARG A 120 -17.95 -14.19 -5.72
N GLU A 121 -18.38 -14.38 -6.96
CA GLU A 121 -17.62 -15.20 -7.92
C GLU A 121 -16.25 -14.60 -8.22
N GLU A 122 -16.18 -13.28 -8.36
CA GLU A 122 -14.92 -12.57 -8.59
C GLU A 122 -14.03 -12.61 -7.34
N ALA A 123 -14.62 -12.51 -6.14
CA ALA A 123 -13.89 -12.68 -4.89
C ALA A 123 -13.27 -14.08 -4.77
N LEU A 124 -14.02 -15.13 -5.14
CA LEU A 124 -13.52 -16.50 -5.16
C LEU A 124 -12.36 -16.66 -6.14
N ALA A 125 -12.45 -16.07 -7.34
CA ALA A 125 -11.35 -16.07 -8.30
C ALA A 125 -10.10 -15.39 -7.74
N ALA A 126 -10.24 -14.25 -7.07
CA ALA A 126 -9.12 -13.56 -6.42
C ALA A 126 -8.47 -14.43 -5.33
N TYR A 127 -9.27 -15.10 -4.49
CA TYR A 127 -8.73 -15.99 -3.46
C TYR A 127 -8.03 -17.23 -4.03
N ARG A 128 -8.52 -17.83 -5.12
CA ARG A 128 -7.84 -18.95 -5.80
C ARG A 128 -6.46 -18.53 -6.30
N ARG A 129 -6.38 -17.38 -6.97
CA ARG A 129 -5.11 -16.81 -7.46
C ARG A 129 -4.09 -16.59 -6.34
N VAL A 130 -4.52 -16.17 -5.14
CA VAL A 130 -3.61 -16.06 -3.97
C VAL A 130 -3.03 -17.42 -3.56
N LEU A 131 -3.78 -18.51 -3.71
CA LEU A 131 -3.32 -19.85 -3.36
C LEU A 131 -2.44 -20.50 -4.45
N GLU A 132 -2.53 -20.02 -5.68
CA GLU A 132 -1.70 -20.43 -6.81
C GLU A 132 -0.32 -19.72 -6.82
N ALA A 133 -0.16 -18.67 -6.02
CA ALA A 133 1.09 -17.90 -5.95
C ALA A 133 2.25 -18.72 -5.38
N GLN A 134 3.42 -18.62 -6.02
CA GLN A 134 4.64 -19.32 -5.61
C GLN A 134 5.14 -18.87 -4.23
N ALA A 135 5.11 -17.56 -3.97
CA ALA A 135 5.48 -16.95 -2.70
C ALA A 135 4.29 -16.17 -2.15
N VAL A 136 3.88 -16.49 -0.91
CA VAL A 136 2.80 -15.81 -0.21
C VAL A 136 2.94 -16.04 1.28
N ASP A 137 2.80 -14.95 2.06
CA ASP A 137 2.74 -14.98 3.51
C ASP A 137 1.74 -16.04 4.02
N PRO A 138 2.12 -16.90 5.01
CA PRO A 138 1.23 -17.91 5.55
C PRO A 138 -0.10 -17.38 6.09
N GLY A 139 -0.11 -16.16 6.64
CA GLY A 139 -1.31 -15.48 7.11
C GLY A 139 -2.25 -15.09 5.97
N VAL A 140 -1.70 -14.55 4.88
CA VAL A 140 -2.42 -14.24 3.63
C VAL A 140 -2.99 -15.52 3.01
N ARG A 141 -2.20 -16.59 2.91
CA ARG A 141 -2.64 -17.90 2.42
C ARG A 141 -3.78 -18.47 3.26
N ALA A 142 -3.66 -18.45 4.59
CA ALA A 142 -4.70 -18.92 5.49
C ALA A 142 -5.99 -18.07 5.39
N ALA A 143 -5.85 -16.76 5.19
CA ALA A 143 -6.96 -15.86 4.97
C ALA A 143 -7.69 -16.14 3.64
N ALA A 144 -6.97 -16.40 2.55
CA ALA A 144 -7.57 -16.76 1.27
C ALA A 144 -8.34 -18.10 1.36
N ARG A 145 -7.77 -19.12 2.03
CA ARG A 145 -8.49 -20.38 2.31
C ARG A 145 -9.80 -20.17 3.08
N ARG A 146 -9.80 -19.24 4.05
CA ARG A 146 -11.05 -18.85 4.76
C ARG A 146 -12.02 -18.15 3.81
N GLY A 147 -11.52 -17.24 2.96
CA GLY A 147 -12.29 -16.53 1.95
C GLY A 147 -12.97 -17.45 0.93
N LEU A 148 -12.33 -18.56 0.54
CA LEU A 148 -12.95 -19.57 -0.32
C LEU A 148 -14.16 -20.25 0.35
N ARG A 149 -14.08 -20.51 1.65
CA ARG A 149 -15.17 -21.19 2.39
C ARG A 149 -16.32 -20.25 2.73
N ARG A 150 -16.03 -19.00 3.07
CA ARG A 150 -17.04 -18.03 3.53
C ARG A 150 -16.69 -16.61 3.06
N PRO A 151 -17.70 -15.80 2.67
CA PRO A 151 -17.47 -14.42 2.27
C PRO A 151 -16.91 -13.59 3.43
N TYR A 152 -16.10 -12.59 3.11
CA TYR A 152 -15.59 -11.64 4.08
C TYR A 152 -16.74 -10.79 4.67
N PRO A 153 -16.99 -10.86 5.99
CA PRO A 153 -18.19 -10.27 6.56
C PRO A 153 -18.03 -8.76 6.85
N PRO A 154 -19.05 -7.91 6.62
CA PRO A 154 -18.99 -6.46 6.87
C PRO A 154 -18.59 -6.06 8.29
N ARG A 155 -18.98 -6.86 9.31
CA ARG A 155 -18.58 -6.62 10.71
C ARG A 155 -17.06 -6.60 10.94
N ARG A 156 -16.29 -7.29 10.08
CA ARG A 156 -14.82 -7.28 10.15
C ARG A 156 -14.22 -6.09 9.41
N ALA A 157 -14.91 -5.54 8.40
CA ALA A 157 -14.48 -4.36 7.66
C ALA A 157 -14.23 -3.15 8.59
N ARG A 158 -15.14 -2.92 9.54
CA ARG A 158 -15.03 -1.84 10.54
C ARG A 158 -13.84 -1.97 11.51
N ARG A 159 -13.24 -3.16 11.59
CA ARG A 159 -12.13 -3.48 12.50
C ARG A 159 -10.85 -3.86 11.75
N VAL A 160 -10.76 -3.53 10.45
CA VAL A 160 -9.55 -3.79 9.68
C VAL A 160 -8.38 -3.04 10.30
N PRO A 161 -7.28 -3.72 10.65
CA PRO A 161 -6.06 -3.04 11.06
C PRO A 161 -5.50 -2.31 9.85
N ILE A 162 -5.27 -1.01 10.01
CA ILE A 162 -4.65 -0.18 8.97
C ILE A 162 -3.19 -0.01 9.34
N GLU A 163 -2.32 -0.69 8.62
CA GLU A 163 -0.88 -0.56 8.78
C GLU A 163 -0.34 0.46 7.77
N PHE A 164 0.10 1.60 8.29
CA PHE A 164 0.81 2.64 7.53
C PHE A 164 2.33 2.43 7.53
N ALA A 165 2.85 1.76 8.57
CA ALA A 165 4.26 1.49 8.82
C ALA A 165 4.90 0.46 7.88
N LYS A 166 4.39 0.32 6.66
CA LYS A 166 5.05 -0.42 5.56
C LYS A 166 5.15 0.40 4.27
N ALA A 167 4.83 1.70 4.32
CA ALA A 167 5.09 2.65 3.24
C ALA A 167 6.52 3.21 3.26
N ASP A 168 7.31 2.75 4.23
CA ASP A 168 8.64 3.17 4.67
C ASP A 168 9.74 3.07 3.60
N VAL A 169 9.40 2.64 2.39
CA VAL A 169 10.33 2.63 1.24
C VAL A 169 10.17 3.87 0.36
N VAL A 170 9.17 4.74 0.62
CA VAL A 170 9.13 6.07 0.01
C VAL A 170 9.98 7.02 0.86
N ARG A 171 11.28 6.75 0.94
CA ARG A 171 12.22 7.85 1.22
C ARG A 171 12.37 8.62 -0.09
N PRO A 172 12.07 9.93 -0.11
CA PRO A 172 12.46 10.76 -1.25
C PRO A 172 13.96 10.64 -1.47
#